data_AF-A0A7X0KXB5-F1
#
_entry.id   AF-A0A7X0KXB5-F1
#
_cell.length_a   1.000
_cell.length_b   1.000
_cell.length_c   1.000
_cell.angle_alpha   90.00
_cell.angle_beta   90.00
_cell.angle_gamma   90.00
#
_symmetry.space_group_name_H-M   'P 1'
#
loop_
_entity.id
_entity.type
_entity.pdbx_description
1 polymer ?
#
loop_
_entity_poly.entity_id
_entity_poly.type
_entity_poly.pdbx_seq_one_letter_code
_entity_poly.pdbx_strand_id
1 'polypeptide(L)'
;MGIIHAYPLEAVVRSLRYQARTPVSFGGAKELTARLRLTATDAGLSIGDGPEASGAALSLLLAISGRRAAMNDLSGPGVPALATPV
;
A
#
# COMPACT_ATOMS: atom_id res chain seq x y z
N MET A 1 -3.98 -2.70 -29.58
CA MET A 1 -2.86 -3.39 -28.89
C MET A 1 -2.89 -3.00 -27.43
N GLY A 2 -3.66 -3.75 -26.64
CA GLY A 2 -3.82 -3.50 -25.21
C GLY A 2 -2.60 -4.02 -24.47
N ILE A 3 -1.87 -3.11 -23.83
CA ILE A 3 -0.86 -3.47 -22.83
C ILE A 3 -1.64 -4.09 -21.69
N ILE A 4 -1.69 -5.42 -21.64
CA ILE A 4 -2.14 -6.12 -20.45
C ILE A 4 -1.06 -5.80 -19.42
N HIS A 5 -1.36 -4.89 -18.50
CA HIS A 5 -0.53 -4.67 -17.32
C HIS A 5 -0.64 -5.90 -16.43
N ALA A 6 -0.05 -7.00 -16.85
CA ALA A 6 0.27 -8.12 -16.00
C ALA A 6 1.45 -7.68 -15.13
N TYR A 7 1.20 -6.76 -14.19
CA TYR A 7 2.13 -6.52 -13.10
C TYR A 7 2.19 -7.84 -12.34
N PRO A 8 3.34 -8.54 -12.34
CA PRO A 8 3.43 -9.78 -11.63
C PRO A 8 3.19 -9.48 -10.15
N LEU A 9 2.11 -10.04 -9.59
CA LEU A 9 1.68 -9.81 -8.22
C LEU A 9 2.84 -10.01 -7.25
N GLU A 10 3.65 -11.04 -7.48
CA GLU A 10 4.93 -11.30 -6.80
C GLU A 10 5.86 -10.08 -6.74
N ALA A 11 6.07 -9.38 -7.87
CA ALA A 11 6.94 -8.21 -7.93
C ALA A 11 6.33 -7.01 -7.18
N VAL A 12 5.01 -6.85 -7.26
CA VAL A 12 4.29 -5.81 -6.54
C VAL A 12 4.35 -6.07 -5.03
N VAL A 13 4.14 -7.31 -4.60
CA VAL A 13 4.25 -7.74 -3.20
C VAL A 13 5.67 -7.56 -2.68
N ARG A 14 6.70 -7.95 -3.46
CA ARG A 14 8.10 -7.70 -3.09
C ARG A 14 8.40 -6.22 -2.94
N SER A 15 7.93 -5.40 -3.88
CA SER A 15 8.11 -3.94 -3.85
C SER A 15 7.37 -3.29 -2.68
N LEU A 16 6.14 -3.73 -2.41
CA LEU A 16 5.33 -3.27 -1.27
C LEU A 16 6.02 -3.62 0.05
N ARG A 17 6.51 -4.86 0.20
CA ARG A 17 7.32 -5.28 1.37
C ARG A 17 8.58 -4.44 1.53
N TYR A 18 9.24 -4.12 0.43
CA TYR A 18 10.44 -3.29 0.44
C TYR A 18 10.10 -1.86 0.88
N GLN A 19 9.10 -1.22 0.29
CA GLN A 19 8.64 0.11 0.67
C GLN A 19 8.10 0.17 2.11
N ALA A 20 7.40 -0.87 2.57
CA ALA A 20 6.94 -0.97 3.95
C ALA A 20 8.10 -1.05 4.97
N ARG A 21 9.29 -1.51 4.55
CA ARG A 21 10.50 -1.46 5.38
C ARG A 21 11.27 -0.14 5.25
N THR A 22 11.02 0.63 4.19
CA THR A 22 11.67 1.91 3.92
C THR A 22 11.01 3.03 4.73
N PRO A 23 11.79 3.91 5.39
CA PRO A 23 11.25 5.05 6.14
C PRO A 23 10.46 6.01 5.25
N VAL A 24 9.47 6.69 5.82
CA VAL A 24 8.57 7.59 5.07
C VAL A 24 9.33 8.80 4.54
N SER A 25 10.36 9.25 5.27
CA SER A 25 11.31 10.28 4.81
C SER A 25 12.04 9.93 3.51
N PHE A 26 12.06 8.66 3.08
CA PHE A 26 12.65 8.20 1.81
C PHE A 26 11.59 7.80 0.78
N GLY A 27 10.32 8.14 1.01
CA GLY A 27 9.19 7.71 0.16
C GLY A 27 8.71 6.28 0.44
N GLY A 28 9.04 5.73 1.62
CA GLY A 28 8.54 4.44 2.07
C GLY A 28 7.31 4.55 2.98
N ALA A 29 6.91 3.43 3.58
CA ALA A 29 5.72 3.33 4.41
C ALA A 29 6.02 2.75 5.80
N LYS A 30 7.28 2.77 6.28
CA LYS A 30 7.65 2.15 7.55
C LYS A 30 6.96 2.76 8.77
N GLU A 31 6.90 4.08 8.89
CA GLU A 31 6.22 4.71 10.02
C GLU A 31 4.69 4.63 9.89
N LEU A 32 4.18 4.66 8.65
CA LEU A 32 2.77 4.41 8.36
C LEU A 32 2.39 2.98 8.79
N THR A 33 3.16 1.97 8.39
CA THR A 33 2.94 0.57 8.80
C THR A 33 3.18 0.34 10.30
N ALA A 34 3.94 1.19 10.99
CA ALA A 34 4.04 1.13 12.44
C ALA A 34 2.77 1.64 13.15
N ARG A 35 1.89 2.36 12.45
CA ARG A 35 0.67 2.98 13.00
C ARG A 35 -0.61 2.50 12.32
N LEU A 36 -0.50 1.81 11.19
CA LEU A 36 -1.56 1.37 10.30
C LEU A 36 -1.24 -0.04 9.83
N ARG A 37 -2.26 -0.83 9.52
CA ARG A 37 -2.09 -2.19 9.01
C ARG A 37 -2.48 -2.24 7.53
N LEU A 38 -1.49 -2.39 6.65
CA LEU A 38 -1.72 -2.54 5.21
C LEU A 38 -2.00 -4.01 4.89
N THR A 39 -3.14 -4.31 4.28
CA THR A 39 -3.55 -5.68 3.93
C THR A 39 -3.80 -5.80 2.43
N ALA A 40 -2.91 -6.48 1.71
CA ALA A 40 -3.09 -6.82 0.31
C ALA A 40 -4.06 -8.00 0.18
N THR A 41 -5.28 -7.76 -0.30
CA THR A 41 -6.33 -8.78 -0.43
C THR A 41 -6.01 -9.80 -1.52
N ASP A 42 -5.38 -9.35 -2.60
CA ASP A 42 -5.01 -10.19 -3.76
C ASP A 42 -3.83 -11.14 -3.45
N ALA A 43 -2.98 -10.75 -2.49
CA ALA A 43 -1.78 -11.50 -2.09
C ALA A 43 -1.84 -12.09 -0.68
N GLY A 44 -2.91 -11.85 0.08
CA GLY A 44 -3.04 -12.24 1.48
C GLY A 44 -1.93 -11.69 2.40
N LEU A 45 -1.31 -10.56 2.04
CA LEU A 45 -0.19 -9.99 2.78
C LEU A 45 -0.68 -8.90 3.74
N SER A 46 -0.42 -9.03 5.04
CA SER A 46 -0.63 -7.94 6.01
C SER A 46 0.69 -7.43 6.58
N ILE A 47 0.85 -6.12 6.68
CA ILE A 47 2.02 -5.48 7.28
C ILE A 47 1.57 -4.32 8.16
N GLY A 48 2.02 -4.36 9.42
CA GLY A 48 1.84 -3.27 10.36
C GLY A 48 0.84 -3.55 11.47
N ASP A 49 0.72 -2.57 12.36
CA ASP A 49 -0.07 -2.65 13.58
C ASP A 49 -0.93 -1.38 13.68
N GLY A 50 -2.25 -1.51 13.69
CA GLY A 50 -3.18 -0.37 13.71
C GLY A 50 -4.42 -0.51 12.81
N PRO A 51 -5.06 0.62 12.45
CA PRO A 51 -6.24 0.63 11.59
C PRO A 51 -5.95 -0.04 10.25
N GLU A 52 -6.81 -0.99 9.88
CA GLU A 52 -6.64 -1.75 8.66
C GLU A 52 -6.93 -0.90 7.42
N ALA A 53 -6.05 -0.96 6.43
CA ALA A 53 -6.26 -0.50 5.07
C ALA A 53 -6.05 -1.69 4.14
N SER A 54 -7.15 -2.20 3.60
CA SER A 54 -7.20 -3.38 2.75
C SER A 54 -7.46 -3.01 1.29
N GLY A 55 -6.82 -3.72 0.35
CA GLY A 55 -7.04 -3.55 -1.08
C GLY A 55 -5.98 -4.25 -1.93
N ALA A 56 -5.91 -3.97 -3.23
CA ALA A 56 -4.92 -4.61 -4.09
C ALA A 56 -3.49 -4.20 -3.70
N ALA A 57 -2.52 -5.13 -3.80
CA ALA A 57 -1.11 -4.83 -3.50
C ALA A 57 -0.59 -3.64 -4.33
N LEU A 58 -1.05 -3.52 -5.58
CA LEU A 58 -0.73 -2.41 -6.47
C LEU A 58 -1.34 -1.10 -5.97
N SER A 59 -2.60 -1.13 -5.54
CA SER A 59 -3.28 0.04 -4.99
C SER A 59 -2.62 0.52 -3.70
N LEU A 60 -2.21 -0.40 -2.82
CA LEU A 60 -1.43 -0.07 -1.62
C LEU A 60 -0.10 0.61 -1.98
N LEU A 61 0.63 0.05 -2.95
CA LEU A 61 1.91 0.59 -3.43
C LEU A 61 1.75 1.99 -4.05
N LEU A 62 0.70 2.19 -4.83
CA LEU A 62 0.39 3.48 -5.42
C LEU A 62 -0.06 4.50 -4.36
N ALA A 63 -0.83 4.08 -3.35
CA ALA A 63 -1.27 4.94 -2.26
C ALA A 63 -0.08 5.45 -1.43
N ILE A 64 0.85 4.58 -1.03
CA ILE A 64 2.07 4.98 -0.31
C ILE A 64 3.03 5.80 -1.19
N SER A 65 2.95 5.64 -2.51
CA SER A 65 3.63 6.53 -3.47
C SER A 65 2.96 7.90 -3.64
N GLY A 66 1.86 8.19 -2.91
CA GLY A 66 1.13 9.46 -2.97
C GLY A 66 0.10 9.57 -4.12
N ARG A 67 -0.18 8.49 -4.85
CA ARG A 67 -1.16 8.49 -5.94
C ARG A 67 -2.58 8.28 -5.41
N ARG A 68 -3.34 9.37 -5.36
CA ARG A 68 -4.73 9.39 -4.84
C ARG A 68 -5.69 8.44 -5.55
N ALA A 69 -5.49 8.16 -6.84
CA ALA A 69 -6.35 7.26 -7.62
C ALA A 69 -6.44 5.86 -7.01
N ALA A 70 -5.37 5.39 -6.38
CA ALA A 70 -5.34 4.09 -5.75
C ALA A 70 -6.05 4.05 -4.39
N MET A 71 -6.20 5.19 -3.70
CA MET A 71 -6.93 5.25 -2.44
C MET A 71 -8.43 4.95 -2.59
N ASN A 72 -9.00 5.19 -3.79
CA ASN A 72 -10.39 4.83 -4.07
C ASN A 72 -10.61 3.32 -4.18
N ASP A 73 -9.55 2.56 -4.44
CA ASP A 73 -9.55 1.10 -4.50
C ASP A 73 -9.19 0.47 -3.14
N LEU A 74 -8.77 1.29 -2.17
CA LEU A 74 -8.50 0.86 -0.80
C LEU A 74 -9.74 1.04 0.07
N SER A 75 -9.93 0.12 1.00
CA SER A 75 -11.01 0.12 1.99
C SER A 75 -10.45 -0.02 3.40
N GLY A 76 -11.23 0.43 4.38
CA GLY A 76 -10.90 0.28 5.80
C GLY A 76 -10.55 1.58 6.52
N PRO A 77 -10.51 1.54 7.86
CA PRO A 77 -10.33 2.72 8.71
C PRO A 77 -8.96 3.39 8.57
N GLY A 78 -7.95 2.69 8.02
CA GLY A 78 -6.61 3.25 7.80
C GLY A 78 -6.44 4.08 6.53
N VAL A 79 -7.36 3.99 5.57
CA VAL A 79 -7.29 4.73 4.29
C VAL A 79 -7.25 6.26 4.48
N PRO A 80 -8.13 6.88 5.29
CA PRO A 80 -8.05 8.34 5.52
C PRO A 80 -6.73 8.78 6.17
N ALA A 81 -6.10 7.92 6.98
CA ALA A 81 -4.80 8.22 7.58
C ALA A 81 -3.67 8.22 6.52
N LEU A 82 -3.77 7.40 5.46
CA LEU A 82 -2.86 7.45 4.30
C LEU A 82 -3.07 8.70 3.44
N ALA A 83 -4.31 9.22 3.39
CA ALA A 83 -4.66 10.41 2.61
C ALA A 83 -4.23 11.72 3.27
N THR A 84 -3.89 11.68 4.56
CA THR A 84 -3.50 12.85 5.34
C THR A 84 -2.00 13.05 5.18
N PRO A 85 -1.52 14.06 4.43
CA PRO A 85 -0.11 14.37 4.38
C PRO A 85 0.36 14.76 5.79
N VAL A 86 1.43 14.13 6.26
CA VAL A 86 2.15 14.53 7.47
C VAL A 86 3.09 15.69 7.19
#